data_AF-A0A9N9N0E6-F1
#
_entry.id   AF-A0A9N9N0E6-F1
#
_cell.length_a   1.000
_cell.length_b   1.000
_cell.length_c   1.000
_cell.angle_alpha   90.00
_cell.angle_beta   90.00
_cell.angle_gamma   90.00
#
_symmetry.space_group_name_H-M   'P 1'
#
loop_
_entity.id
_entity.type
_entity.pdbx_description
1 polymer ?
#
loop_
_entity_poly.entity_id
_entity_poly.type
_entity_poly.pdbx_seq_one_letter_code
_entity_poly.pdbx_strand_id
1 'polypeptide(L)'
;MLINLRIEHNTDFTSTTQKNDVTWKLISNKMKANGFEMTPTQCNDKWRYLKGKYTAAKDNRGDKGSGQEPVDFPYYQIMDEFLGKKHNIKPIAVASSIRGDTVPNENAAGSTDALQEDGDQDVSNEASLEAPRKKMKMEIVPRVKQNKTGLCSVWDEMKNSRGAREQSKERRHQELLNVRNRAIDVFSEKMDQFIEKCTK
;
A
#
# COMPACT_ATOMS: atom_id res chain seq x y z
N MET A 1 0.49 -24.59 -21.43
CA MET A 1 -0.70 -24.35 -22.28
C MET A 1 -1.56 -23.17 -21.80
N LEU A 2 -2.17 -23.22 -20.61
CA LEU A 2 -3.01 -22.13 -20.10
C LEU A 2 -2.33 -20.75 -20.11
N ILE A 3 -1.05 -20.70 -19.72
CA ILE A 3 -0.25 -19.46 -19.71
C ILE A 3 -0.22 -18.84 -21.12
N ASN A 4 0.11 -19.63 -22.14
CA ASN A 4 0.20 -19.18 -23.53
C ASN A 4 -1.15 -18.66 -24.03
N LEU A 5 -2.25 -19.39 -23.79
CA LEU A 5 -3.60 -18.95 -24.19
C LEU A 5 -3.99 -17.62 -23.53
N ARG A 6 -3.61 -17.41 -22.28
CA ARG A 6 -3.89 -16.15 -21.57
C ARG A 6 -2.99 -15.01 -22.04
N ILE A 7 -1.78 -15.29 -22.54
CA ILE A 7 -0.91 -14.29 -23.15
C ILE A 7 -1.50 -13.87 -24.50
N GLU A 8 -1.90 -14.82 -25.33
CA GLU A 8 -2.56 -14.60 -26.63
C GLU A 8 -3.79 -13.71 -26.48
N HIS A 9 -4.69 -14.03 -25.54
CA HIS A 9 -5.91 -13.27 -25.28
C HIS A 9 -5.72 -12.06 -24.33
N ASN A 10 -4.48 -11.60 -24.10
CA ASN A 10 -4.26 -10.48 -23.18
C ASN A 10 -4.93 -9.17 -23.63
N THR A 11 -5.01 -8.94 -24.94
CA THR A 11 -5.67 -7.75 -25.51
C THR A 11 -7.14 -7.70 -25.14
N ASP A 12 -7.82 -8.85 -25.14
CA ASP A 12 -9.23 -8.97 -24.77
C ASP A 12 -9.45 -8.63 -23.30
N PHE A 13 -8.52 -9.02 -22.41
CA PHE A 13 -8.54 -8.66 -20.99
C PHE A 13 -8.28 -7.18 -20.70
N THR A 14 -7.65 -6.46 -21.63
CA THR A 14 -7.41 -5.01 -21.49
C THR A 14 -8.45 -4.16 -22.19
N SER A 15 -9.28 -4.76 -23.05
CA SER A 15 -10.32 -4.05 -23.80
C SER A 15 -11.47 -3.66 -22.89
N THR A 16 -11.96 -2.42 -23.01
CA THR A 16 -13.16 -1.95 -22.30
C THR A 16 -14.44 -2.59 -22.84
N THR A 17 -14.43 -3.08 -24.08
CA THR A 17 -15.61 -3.60 -24.77
C THR A 17 -15.97 -5.03 -24.35
N GLN A 18 -14.98 -5.86 -24.01
CA GLN A 18 -15.19 -7.26 -23.67
C GLN A 18 -15.14 -7.50 -22.16
N LYS A 19 -16.09 -8.30 -21.64
CA LYS A 19 -16.07 -8.73 -20.24
C LYS A 19 -15.08 -9.89 -20.06
N ASN A 20 -14.25 -9.82 -19.03
CA ASN A 20 -13.29 -10.87 -18.68
C ASN A 20 -13.91 -12.28 -18.59
N ASP A 21 -15.15 -12.40 -18.14
CA ASP A 21 -15.85 -13.69 -18.05
C ASP A 21 -16.03 -14.37 -19.43
N VAL A 22 -16.27 -13.57 -20.48
CA VAL A 22 -16.40 -14.08 -21.86
C VAL A 22 -15.06 -14.59 -22.36
N THR A 23 -13.98 -13.84 -22.11
CA THR A 23 -12.61 -14.25 -22.47
C THR A 23 -12.20 -15.52 -21.72
N TRP A 24 -12.54 -15.66 -20.45
CA TRP A 24 -12.28 -16.90 -19.70
C TRP A 24 -13.07 -18.09 -20.21
N LYS A 25 -14.32 -17.89 -20.66
CA LYS A 25 -15.11 -18.93 -21.34
C LYS A 25 -14.44 -19.38 -22.63
N LEU A 26 -13.95 -18.43 -23.44
CA LEU A 26 -13.20 -18.74 -24.66
C LEU A 26 -11.93 -19.56 -24.37
N ILE A 27 -11.14 -19.15 -23.37
CA ILE A 27 -9.93 -19.87 -22.94
C ILE A 27 -10.26 -21.29 -22.44
N SER A 28 -11.32 -21.44 -21.65
CA SER A 28 -11.78 -22.75 -21.16
C SER A 28 -12.20 -23.65 -22.32
N ASN A 29 -12.90 -23.15 -23.33
CA ASN A 29 -13.26 -23.91 -24.52
C ASN A 29 -12.01 -24.34 -25.31
N LYS A 30 -11.03 -23.45 -25.49
CA LYS A 30 -9.73 -23.81 -26.09
C LYS A 30 -9.00 -24.87 -25.27
N MET A 31 -9.00 -24.79 -23.94
CA MET A 31 -8.40 -25.82 -23.07
C MET A 31 -9.09 -27.18 -23.24
N LYS A 32 -10.42 -27.20 -23.31
CA LYS A 32 -11.22 -28.42 -23.55
C LYS A 32 -10.93 -29.07 -24.89
N ALA A 33 -10.79 -28.27 -25.95
CA ALA A 33 -10.41 -28.76 -27.28
C ALA A 33 -9.04 -29.45 -27.30
N ASN A 34 -8.16 -29.11 -26.35
CA ASN A 34 -6.85 -29.73 -26.17
C ASN A 34 -6.85 -30.88 -25.14
N GLY A 35 -8.02 -31.38 -24.78
CA GLY A 35 -8.19 -32.53 -23.88
C GLY A 35 -8.20 -32.18 -22.38
N PHE A 36 -8.23 -30.90 -22.00
CA PHE A 36 -8.31 -30.49 -20.60
C PHE A 36 -9.72 -30.01 -20.23
N GLU A 37 -10.46 -30.81 -19.47
CA GLU A 37 -11.81 -30.49 -19.00
C GLU A 37 -11.83 -29.46 -17.86
N MET A 38 -11.32 -28.25 -18.12
CA MET A 38 -11.31 -27.16 -17.15
C MET A 38 -12.46 -26.19 -17.39
N THR A 39 -13.12 -25.77 -16.32
CA THR A 39 -14.13 -24.69 -16.34
C THR A 39 -13.46 -23.32 -16.40
N PRO A 40 -14.18 -22.26 -16.83
CA PRO A 40 -13.65 -20.89 -16.90
C PRO A 40 -13.12 -20.40 -15.54
N THR A 41 -13.85 -20.71 -14.47
CA THR A 41 -13.47 -20.36 -13.09
C THR A 41 -12.17 -21.03 -12.68
N GLN A 42 -12.03 -22.34 -12.94
CA GLN A 42 -10.79 -23.07 -12.67
C GLN A 42 -9.59 -22.51 -13.46
N CYS A 43 -9.79 -22.09 -14.70
CA CYS A 43 -8.75 -21.43 -15.50
C CYS A 43 -8.31 -20.10 -14.87
N ASN A 44 -9.27 -19.29 -14.42
CA ASN A 44 -8.99 -18.02 -13.74
C ASN A 44 -8.26 -18.26 -12.41
N ASP A 45 -8.73 -19.17 -11.57
CA ASP A 45 -8.10 -19.49 -10.28
C ASP A 45 -6.69 -20.01 -10.46
N LYS A 46 -6.47 -20.90 -11.45
CA LYS A 46 -5.14 -21.39 -11.79
C LYS A 46 -4.24 -20.26 -12.27
N TRP A 47 -4.76 -19.33 -13.07
CA TRP A 47 -4.01 -18.15 -13.50
C TRP A 47 -3.63 -17.24 -12.32
N ARG A 48 -4.55 -16.99 -11.39
CA ARG A 48 -4.28 -16.21 -10.16
C ARG A 48 -3.20 -16.86 -9.31
N TYR A 49 -3.27 -18.18 -9.13
CA TYR A 49 -2.25 -18.95 -8.43
C TYR A 49 -0.87 -18.82 -9.10
N LEU A 50 -0.81 -18.99 -10.42
CA LEU A 50 0.43 -18.86 -11.18
C LEU A 50 1.01 -17.44 -11.09
N LYS A 51 0.17 -16.42 -11.15
CA LYS A 51 0.59 -15.02 -10.99
C LYS A 51 1.17 -14.79 -9.59
N GLY A 52 0.54 -15.31 -8.53
CA GLY A 52 1.04 -15.19 -7.15
C GLY A 52 2.37 -15.90 -6.92
N LYS A 53 2.53 -17.11 -7.48
CA LYS A 53 3.80 -17.84 -7.49
C LYS A 53 4.90 -17.05 -8.19
N TYR A 54 4.58 -16.46 -9.34
CA TYR A 54 5.52 -15.63 -10.09
C TYR A 54 5.93 -14.37 -9.31
N THR A 55 4.98 -13.63 -8.71
CA THR A 55 5.32 -12.43 -7.93
C THR A 55 6.19 -12.78 -6.73
N ALA A 56 5.85 -13.84 -6.00
CA ALA A 56 6.68 -14.31 -4.88
C ALA A 56 8.10 -14.70 -5.33
N ALA A 57 8.23 -15.39 -6.47
CA ALA A 57 9.53 -15.73 -7.03
C ALA A 57 10.30 -14.49 -7.54
N LYS A 58 9.59 -13.46 -8.05
CA LYS A 58 10.21 -12.21 -8.52
C LYS A 58 10.73 -11.37 -7.35
N ASP A 59 9.95 -11.28 -6.27
CA ASP A 59 10.30 -10.55 -5.05
C ASP A 59 11.48 -11.20 -4.33
N ASN A 60 11.48 -12.53 -4.24
CA ASN A 60 12.57 -13.30 -3.65
C ASN A 60 13.91 -13.13 -4.39
N ARG A 61 13.88 -12.96 -5.71
CA ARG A 61 15.07 -12.75 -6.56
C ARG A 61 15.53 -11.30 -6.68
N GLY A 62 14.75 -10.32 -6.22
CA GLY A 62 15.07 -8.89 -6.33
C GLY A 62 16.05 -8.42 -5.25
N ASP A 63 16.45 -7.15 -5.31
CA ASP A 63 17.39 -6.52 -4.35
C ASP A 63 16.89 -6.52 -2.89
N LYS A 64 15.58 -6.76 -2.69
CA LYS A 64 14.93 -6.91 -1.38
C LYS A 64 14.81 -8.37 -0.92
N GLY A 65 15.41 -9.31 -1.65
CA GLY A 65 15.35 -10.73 -1.36
C GLY A 65 15.91 -11.02 0.04
N SER A 66 15.18 -11.83 0.82
CA SER A 66 15.56 -12.21 2.19
C SER A 66 16.81 -13.11 2.28
N GLY A 67 17.65 -13.16 1.24
CA GLY A 67 18.76 -14.11 1.12
C GLY A 67 18.33 -15.58 1.02
N GLN A 68 17.03 -15.85 0.83
CA GLN A 68 16.50 -17.21 0.69
C GLN A 68 16.80 -17.77 -0.69
N GLU A 69 16.99 -19.08 -0.77
CA GLU A 69 17.22 -19.79 -2.04
C GLU A 69 16.13 -19.47 -3.07
N PRO A 70 16.49 -19.23 -4.34
CA PRO A 70 15.53 -18.91 -5.38
C PRO A 70 14.41 -19.95 -5.46
N VAL A 71 13.16 -19.49 -5.33
CA VAL A 71 12.00 -20.37 -5.53
C VAL A 71 12.06 -20.91 -6.97
N ASP A 72 12.13 -22.23 -7.09
CA ASP A 72 12.05 -22.90 -8.40
C ASP A 72 10.63 -22.77 -8.95
N PHE A 73 10.53 -22.16 -10.14
CA PHE A 73 9.29 -21.96 -10.83
C PHE A 73 9.54 -22.15 -12.34
N PRO A 74 9.14 -23.30 -12.91
CA PRO A 74 9.52 -23.66 -14.28
C PRO A 74 8.92 -22.73 -15.34
N TYR A 75 7.82 -22.05 -15.01
CA TYR A 75 7.16 -21.09 -15.90
C TYR A 75 7.63 -19.64 -15.68
N TYR A 76 8.72 -19.44 -14.93
CA TYR A 76 9.20 -18.10 -14.56
C TYR A 76 9.53 -17.27 -15.80
N GLN A 77 10.27 -17.82 -16.76
CA GLN A 77 10.75 -17.05 -17.91
C GLN A 77 9.60 -16.51 -18.78
N ILE A 78 8.65 -17.38 -19.14
CA ILE A 78 7.47 -17.01 -19.94
C ILE A 78 6.61 -15.98 -19.19
N MET A 79 6.46 -16.16 -17.87
CA MET A 79 5.73 -15.21 -17.04
C MET A 79 6.47 -13.88 -16.90
N ASP A 80 7.80 -13.88 -16.78
CA ASP A 80 8.59 -12.66 -16.61
C ASP A 80 8.61 -11.81 -17.88
N GLU A 81 8.67 -12.45 -19.05
CA GLU A 81 8.55 -11.76 -20.33
C GLU A 81 7.22 -11.02 -20.45
N PHE A 82 6.13 -11.68 -20.04
CA PHE A 82 4.78 -11.14 -20.16
C PHE A 82 4.40 -10.15 -19.04
N LEU A 83 4.85 -10.39 -17.81
CA LEU A 83 4.43 -9.68 -16.60
C LEU A 83 5.51 -8.74 -16.06
N GLY A 84 6.79 -9.03 -16.26
CA GLY A 84 7.92 -8.39 -15.56
C GLY A 84 8.13 -6.92 -15.89
N LYS A 85 7.57 -6.42 -16.99
CA LYS A 85 7.59 -5.00 -17.38
C LYS A 85 6.42 -4.19 -16.80
N LYS A 86 5.45 -4.83 -16.15
CA LYS A 86 4.26 -4.14 -15.62
C LYS A 86 4.58 -3.47 -14.28
N HIS A 87 4.14 -2.22 -14.12
CA HIS A 87 4.28 -1.43 -12.89
C HIS A 87 3.64 -2.10 -11.66
N ASN A 88 2.69 -3.01 -11.87
CA ASN A 88 2.03 -3.78 -10.80
C ASN A 88 2.91 -4.88 -10.20
N ILE A 89 4.09 -5.15 -10.77
CA ILE A 89 5.04 -6.17 -10.30
C ILE A 89 6.36 -5.53 -9.92
N LYS A 90 6.86 -4.60 -10.74
CA LYS A 90 7.98 -3.74 -10.37
C LYS A 90 7.45 -2.34 -10.13
N PRO A 91 7.41 -1.85 -8.88
CA PRO A 91 6.95 -0.50 -8.61
C PRO A 91 7.89 0.53 -9.24
N ILE A 92 7.32 1.63 -9.75
CA ILE A 92 8.08 2.72 -10.41
C ILE A 92 9.01 3.43 -9.41
N ALA A 93 8.52 3.61 -8.18
CA ALA A 93 9.28 4.17 -7.09
C ALA A 93 9.11 3.31 -5.85
N VAL A 94 10.19 3.13 -5.11
CA VAL A 94 10.21 2.42 -3.84
C VAL A 94 10.40 3.47 -2.75
N ALA A 95 9.35 3.73 -1.97
CA ALA A 95 9.51 4.51 -0.76
C ALA A 95 10.27 3.68 0.29
N SER A 96 11.24 4.30 0.95
CA SER A 96 11.88 3.69 2.12
C SER A 96 10.91 3.75 3.29
N SER A 97 10.69 2.60 3.96
CA SER A 97 9.93 2.56 5.21
C SER A 97 10.82 2.78 6.43
N ILE A 98 12.00 3.41 6.26
CA ILE A 98 12.85 3.76 7.38
C ILE A 98 12.08 4.74 8.26
N ARG A 99 11.82 4.34 9.50
CA ARG A 99 11.30 5.27 10.50
C ARG A 99 12.47 6.19 10.81
N GLY A 100 12.40 7.43 10.33
CA GLY A 100 13.40 8.44 10.65
C GLY A 100 13.34 8.71 12.15
N ASP A 101 14.21 8.03 12.90
CA ASP A 101 14.87 8.57 14.09
C ASP A 101 16.05 7.65 14.46
N THR A 102 17.10 7.71 13.64
CA THR A 102 18.44 7.38 14.11
C THR A 102 19.33 8.54 13.68
N VAL A 103 19.61 9.41 14.64
CA VAL A 103 20.72 10.37 14.59
C VAL A 103 21.92 9.78 13.84
N PRO A 104 22.40 10.39 12.75
CA PRO A 104 23.61 9.94 12.09
C PRO A 104 24.79 10.08 13.06
N ASN A 105 25.46 8.97 13.35
CA ASN A 105 26.80 9.01 13.93
C ASN A 105 27.75 9.49 12.84
N GLU A 106 28.23 10.72 12.98
CA GLU A 106 29.18 11.39 12.10
C GLU A 106 30.59 10.80 12.24
N ASN A 107 30.82 9.60 11.72
CA ASN A 107 32.16 9.09 11.42
C ASN A 107 32.10 7.96 10.37
N ALA A 108 31.79 8.31 9.12
CA ALA A 108 32.19 7.52 7.95
C ALA A 108 32.23 8.44 6.72
N ALA A 109 33.45 8.67 6.23
CA ALA A 109 33.78 9.61 5.18
C ALA A 109 33.22 9.23 3.80
N GLY A 110 32.85 10.27 3.04
CA GLY A 110 33.02 10.33 1.58
C GLY A 110 31.82 9.98 0.72
N SER A 111 31.10 10.99 0.23
CA SER A 111 31.12 11.37 -1.19
C SER A 111 30.20 12.55 -1.43
N THR A 112 30.78 13.58 -2.07
CA THR A 112 30.18 14.84 -2.51
C THR A 112 29.04 14.63 -3.52
N ASP A 113 27.93 15.36 -3.39
CA ASP A 113 27.41 16.20 -4.48
C ASP A 113 26.35 17.21 -3.97
N ALA A 114 26.18 18.28 -4.74
CA ALA A 114 25.76 19.61 -4.40
C ALA A 114 24.35 19.82 -3.80
N LEU A 115 24.30 20.87 -2.97
CA LEU A 115 23.14 21.56 -2.43
C LEU A 115 22.26 22.17 -3.52
N GLN A 116 20.94 22.07 -3.36
CA GLN A 116 20.03 23.17 -3.68
C GLN A 116 19.05 23.34 -2.53
N GLU A 117 19.20 24.47 -1.86
CA GLU A 117 18.26 25.05 -0.89
C GLU A 117 16.97 25.43 -1.61
N ASP A 118 15.82 25.22 -0.98
CA ASP A 118 14.74 26.20 -1.02
C ASP A 118 13.74 25.94 0.11
N GLY A 119 13.30 27.05 0.72
CA GLY A 119 12.75 27.12 2.07
C GLY A 119 11.27 26.78 2.19
N ASP A 120 10.91 26.38 3.40
CA ASP A 120 9.53 26.28 3.87
C ASP A 120 8.89 27.68 3.94
N GLN A 121 7.80 27.86 3.19
CA GLN A 121 6.88 28.98 3.42
C GLN A 121 5.45 28.46 3.47
N ASP A 122 4.95 28.36 4.70
CA ASP A 122 3.54 28.30 5.06
C ASP A 122 2.83 29.56 4.55
N VAL A 123 1.90 29.38 3.60
CA VAL A 123 0.87 30.36 3.31
C VAL A 123 -0.47 29.65 3.11
N SER A 124 -1.31 29.81 4.13
CA SER A 124 -2.76 29.74 4.01
C SER A 124 -3.21 30.62 2.85
N ASN A 125 -3.96 30.07 1.89
CA ASN A 125 -4.89 30.91 1.13
C ASN A 125 -6.11 30.15 0.62
N GLU A 126 -7.23 30.72 1.02
CA GLU A 126 -8.60 30.40 0.70
C GLU A 126 -8.94 30.97 -0.68
N ALA A 127 -9.40 30.14 -1.61
CA ALA A 127 -10.01 30.60 -2.85
C ALA A 127 -11.10 29.62 -3.30
N SER A 128 -12.33 30.03 -3.02
CA SER A 128 -13.59 29.51 -3.56
C SER A 128 -13.57 29.48 -5.09
N LEU A 129 -14.01 28.36 -5.69
CA LEU A 129 -14.79 28.37 -6.94
C LEU A 129 -15.85 27.26 -6.92
N GLU A 130 -17.09 27.71 -6.90
CA GLU A 130 -18.34 26.96 -6.85
C GLU A 130 -18.68 26.28 -8.19
N ALA A 131 -19.25 25.06 -8.12
CA ALA A 131 -20.14 24.54 -9.18
C ALA A 131 -21.18 23.56 -8.59
N PRO A 132 -22.46 23.63 -9.00
CA PRO A 132 -23.59 23.15 -8.20
C PRO A 132 -23.89 21.67 -8.46
N ARG A 133 -23.89 20.83 -7.42
CA ARG A 133 -24.49 19.49 -7.49
C ARG A 133 -25.79 19.48 -6.68
N LYS A 134 -26.92 19.50 -7.40
CA LYS A 134 -28.29 19.41 -6.87
C LYS A 134 -28.41 18.17 -5.96
N LYS A 135 -28.64 18.37 -4.66
CA LYS A 135 -29.03 17.30 -3.74
C LYS A 135 -30.53 17.05 -3.92
N MET A 136 -30.88 15.92 -4.51
CA MET A 136 -32.25 15.42 -4.55
C MET A 136 -32.65 15.01 -3.13
N LYS A 137 -33.57 15.76 -2.51
CA LYS A 137 -34.17 15.39 -1.22
C LYS A 137 -35.12 14.22 -1.48
N MET A 138 -34.76 13.02 -1.04
CA MET A 138 -35.75 11.96 -0.85
C MET A 138 -36.19 12.01 0.60
N GLU A 139 -37.47 12.32 0.81
CA GLU A 139 -38.10 12.19 2.12
C GLU A 139 -38.11 10.70 2.52
N ILE A 140 -37.41 10.40 3.62
CA ILE A 140 -37.35 9.06 4.18
C ILE A 140 -38.63 8.85 4.98
N VAL A 141 -39.58 8.12 4.40
CA VAL A 141 -40.74 7.59 5.11
C VAL A 141 -40.26 6.62 6.22
N PRO A 142 -40.76 6.69 7.47
CA PRO A 142 -40.24 5.87 8.55
C PRO A 142 -40.68 4.42 8.35
N ARG A 143 -39.74 3.58 7.89
CA ARG A 143 -39.93 2.13 7.84
C ARG A 143 -39.74 1.55 9.25
N VAL A 144 -40.83 1.01 9.79
CA VAL A 144 -40.91 0.25 11.04
C VAL A 144 -39.80 -0.81 11.07
N LYS A 145 -38.94 -0.74 12.09
CA LYS A 145 -37.81 -1.66 12.31
C LYS A 145 -38.30 -2.92 13.01
N GLN A 146 -38.34 -4.02 12.29
CA GLN A 146 -38.31 -5.34 12.90
C GLN A 146 -36.86 -5.88 12.85
N ASN A 147 -36.31 -6.09 14.06
CA ASN A 147 -35.27 -7.06 14.43
C ASN A 147 -33.82 -6.71 14.02
N LYS A 148 -33.16 -5.88 14.83
CA LYS A 148 -31.70 -5.64 14.79
C LYS A 148 -31.05 -6.18 16.08
N THR A 149 -30.41 -7.34 16.05
CA THR A 149 -29.55 -7.75 17.18
C THR A 149 -28.23 -8.45 16.79
N GLY A 150 -27.90 -8.58 15.50
CA GLY A 150 -26.59 -9.11 15.09
C GLY A 150 -25.66 -8.03 14.52
N LEU A 151 -26.07 -7.40 13.42
CA LEU A 151 -25.19 -6.54 12.63
C LEU A 151 -24.90 -5.18 13.30
N CYS A 152 -25.83 -4.61 14.08
CA CYS A 152 -25.65 -3.31 14.73
C CYS A 152 -24.53 -3.34 15.78
N SER A 153 -24.46 -4.44 16.55
CA SER A 153 -23.42 -4.65 17.56
C SER A 153 -22.02 -4.64 16.95
N VAL A 154 -21.84 -5.26 15.79
CA VAL A 154 -20.55 -5.34 15.09
C VAL A 154 -20.08 -3.95 14.62
N TRP A 155 -21.00 -3.09 14.17
CA TRP A 155 -20.66 -1.72 13.75
C TRP A 155 -20.29 -0.82 14.93
N ASP A 156 -20.95 -0.97 16.08
CA ASP A 156 -20.65 -0.22 17.29
C ASP A 156 -19.31 -0.68 17.91
N GLU A 157 -19.04 -1.99 17.92
CA GLU A 157 -17.76 -2.57 18.35
C GLU A 157 -16.59 -2.14 17.44
N MET A 158 -16.82 -2.09 16.12
CA MET A 158 -15.84 -1.58 15.15
C MET A 158 -15.56 -0.08 15.33
N LYS A 159 -16.56 0.74 15.69
CA LYS A 159 -16.38 2.17 16.00
C LYS A 159 -15.60 2.37 17.29
N ASN A 160 -15.94 1.63 18.35
CA ASN A 160 -15.21 1.68 19.62
C ASN A 160 -13.76 1.20 19.46
N SER A 161 -13.54 0.14 18.68
CA SER A 161 -12.20 -0.37 18.36
C SER A 161 -11.35 0.63 17.56
N ARG A 162 -11.98 1.41 16.66
CA ARG A 162 -11.31 2.51 15.96
C ARG A 162 -10.95 3.64 16.93
N GLY A 163 -11.85 4.04 17.82
CA GLY A 163 -11.58 5.04 18.85
C GLY A 163 -10.43 4.65 19.76
N ALA A 164 -10.41 3.42 20.27
CA ALA A 164 -9.34 2.89 21.11
C ALA A 164 -7.99 2.85 20.38
N ARG A 165 -7.98 2.50 19.09
CA ARG A 165 -6.78 2.51 18.26
C ARG A 165 -6.21 3.91 18.09
N GLU A 166 -7.05 4.92 17.86
CA GLU A 166 -6.61 6.31 17.75
C GLU A 166 -6.10 6.85 19.10
N GLN A 167 -6.80 6.57 20.21
CA GLN A 167 -6.33 6.93 21.55
C GLN A 167 -4.96 6.29 21.88
N SER A 168 -4.73 5.04 21.49
CA SER A 168 -3.45 4.37 21.69
C SER A 168 -2.31 4.97 20.84
N LYS A 169 -2.60 5.49 19.64
CA LYS A 169 -1.63 6.26 18.85
C LYS A 169 -1.33 7.59 19.52
N GLU A 170 -2.37 8.31 19.94
CA GLU A 170 -2.23 9.61 20.60
C GLU A 170 -1.43 9.50 21.89
N ARG A 171 -1.71 8.49 22.73
CA ARG A 171 -0.95 8.23 23.95
C ARG A 171 0.53 8.01 23.67
N ARG A 172 0.86 7.19 22.67
CA ARG A 172 2.27 6.96 22.26
C ARG A 172 2.93 8.22 21.72
N HIS A 173 2.18 9.05 20.99
CA HIS A 173 2.67 10.32 20.48
C HIS A 173 2.97 11.29 21.63
N GLN A 174 2.06 11.42 22.59
CA GLN A 174 2.25 12.25 23.78
C GLN A 174 3.41 11.74 24.66
N GLU A 175 3.54 10.42 24.86
CA GLU A 175 4.69 9.84 25.57
C GLU A 175 6.02 10.22 24.90
N LEU A 176 6.09 10.12 23.57
CA LEU A 176 7.29 10.49 22.82
C LEU A 176 7.59 11.99 22.93
N LEU A 177 6.58 12.85 22.80
CA LEU A 177 6.73 14.30 22.97
C LEU A 177 7.20 14.64 24.39
N ASN A 178 6.68 13.98 25.41
CA ASN A 178 7.08 14.20 26.80
C ASN A 178 8.53 13.81 27.05
N VAL A 179 9.01 12.69 26.49
CA VAL A 179 10.42 12.30 26.57
C VAL A 179 11.32 13.34 25.89
N ARG A 180 10.92 13.81 24.69
CA ARG A 180 11.66 14.84 23.96
C ARG A 180 11.69 16.17 24.73
N ASN A 181 10.55 16.63 25.22
CA ASN A 181 10.45 17.87 25.97
C ASN A 181 11.27 17.80 27.26
N ARG A 182 11.20 16.68 28.00
CA ARG A 182 12.03 16.47 29.20
C ARG A 182 13.53 16.56 28.89
N ALA A 183 13.98 16.02 27.76
CA ALA A 183 15.38 16.12 27.36
C ALA A 183 15.78 17.58 27.07
N ILE A 184 14.89 18.34 26.40
CA ILE A 184 15.08 19.77 26.14
C ILE A 184 15.15 20.56 27.46
N ASP A 185 14.25 20.28 28.41
CA ASP A 185 14.21 20.97 29.70
C ASP A 185 15.50 20.74 30.50
N VAL A 186 15.97 19.50 30.58
CA VAL A 186 17.23 19.15 31.26
C VAL A 186 18.42 19.84 30.59
N PHE A 187 18.44 19.89 29.26
CA PHE A 187 19.48 20.58 28.52
C PHE A 187 19.46 22.09 28.80
N SER A 188 18.27 22.72 28.75
CA SER A 188 18.10 24.14 29.05
C SER A 188 18.61 24.46 30.45
N GLU A 189 18.23 23.68 31.45
CA GLU A 189 18.65 23.91 32.84
C GLU A 189 20.19 23.84 33.00
N LYS A 190 20.84 22.90 32.31
CA LYS A 190 22.30 22.79 32.32
C LYS A 190 22.98 23.94 31.58
N MET A 191 22.39 24.42 30.49
CA MET A 191 22.86 25.59 29.77
C MET A 191 22.73 26.86 30.60
N ASP A 192 21.61 27.05 31.31
CA ASP A 192 21.40 28.20 32.18
C ASP A 192 22.39 28.20 33.36
N GLN A 193 22.61 27.03 33.98
CA GLN A 193 23.65 26.85 35.02
C GLN A 193 25.07 27.15 34.50
N PHE A 194 25.34 26.85 33.23
CA PHE A 194 26.62 27.14 32.60
C PHE A 194 26.79 28.64 32.37
N ILE A 195 25.76 29.29 31.82
CA ILE A 195 25.74 30.74 31.58
C ILE A 195 25.95 31.49 32.90
N GLU A 196 25.22 31.16 33.96
CA GLU A 196 25.37 31.80 35.28
C GLU A 196 26.79 31.70 35.86
N LYS A 197 27.52 30.63 35.55
CA LYS A 197 28.91 30.44 35.98
C LYS A 197 29.91 31.25 35.13
N CYS A 198 29.59 31.55 33.88
CA CYS A 198 30.42 32.37 33.02
C CYS A 198 30.20 33.88 33.23
N THR A 199 29.05 34.29 33.75
CA THR A 199 28.72 35.71 34.02
C THR A 199 29.13 36.20 35.42
N LYS A 200 29.73 35.33 36.25
CA LYS A 200 30.36 35.68 37.53
C LYS A 200 31.88 35.68 37.39
#